data_AF-A0A4Q2X8W7-F1
#
_entry.id   AF-A0A4Q2X8W7-F1
#
_cell.length_a   1.000
_cell.length_b   1.000
_cell.length_c   1.000
_cell.angle_alpha   90.00
_cell.angle_beta   90.00
_cell.angle_gamma   90.00
#
_symmetry.space_group_name_H-M   'P 1'
#
loop_
_entity.id
_entity.type
_entity.pdbx_description
1 polymer ?
#
loop_
_entity_poly.entity_id
_entity_poly.type
_entity_poly.pdbx_seq_one_letter_code
_entity_poly.pdbx_strand_id
1 'polypeptide(L)'
;MLSFSGALVAGSFGILHDQITYTISPEYFTRMKFDQFRAADFGFPPRIFVAEIGFLATWWVGLIATWFLARIALRKFQFPWREVRNALALIVVITIATGTCGYIFGPLLLSGRAGWSEALVEMGVTDATAFHRVAGIHLGSYAGALLGWLCALFSFVKTKSAHGAD
;
A
#
# COMPACT_ATOMS: atom_id res chain seq x y z
N MET A 1 -14.18 1.15 15.83
CA MET A 1 -13.28 -0.02 16.02
C MET A 1 -12.77 -0.58 14.70
N LEU A 2 -13.63 -1.03 13.78
CA LEU A 2 -13.20 -1.62 12.49
C LEU A 2 -12.26 -0.75 11.65
N SER A 3 -12.55 0.54 11.51
CA SER A 3 -11.70 1.47 10.75
C SER A 3 -10.33 1.69 11.37
N PHE A 4 -10.26 1.63 12.70
CA PHE A 4 -9.00 1.74 13.42
C PHE A 4 -8.12 0.49 13.20
N SER A 5 -8.73 -0.70 13.18
CA SER A 5 -8.03 -1.93 12.80
C SER A 5 -7.47 -1.84 11.37
N GLY A 6 -8.23 -1.28 10.42
CA GLY A 6 -7.74 -1.01 9.07
C GLY A 6 -6.54 -0.07 9.05
N ALA A 7 -6.59 1.01 9.83
CA ALA A 7 -5.48 1.96 9.95
C ALA A 7 -4.21 1.31 10.50
N LEU A 8 -4.34 0.53 11.58
CA LEU A 8 -3.21 -0.17 12.20
C LEU A 8 -2.60 -1.22 11.26
N VAL A 9 -3.43 -2.01 10.57
CA VAL A 9 -2.94 -3.02 9.62
C VAL A 9 -2.23 -2.37 8.44
N ALA A 10 -2.82 -1.33 7.83
CA ALA A 10 -2.20 -0.65 6.71
C ALA A 10 -0.91 0.06 7.12
N GLY A 11 -0.91 0.78 8.25
CA GLY A 11 0.29 1.43 8.77
C GLY A 11 1.41 0.45 9.11
N SER A 12 1.08 -0.68 9.76
CA SER A 12 2.06 -1.74 10.06
C SER A 12 2.59 -2.40 8.78
N PHE A 13 1.71 -2.62 7.81
CA PHE A 13 2.11 -3.09 6.48
C PHE A 13 3.08 -2.10 5.82
N GLY A 14 2.77 -0.80 5.84
CA GLY A 14 3.64 0.24 5.29
C GLY A 14 5.02 0.26 5.95
N ILE A 15 5.10 0.16 7.28
CA ILE A 15 6.38 0.04 8.00
C ILE A 15 7.20 -1.14 7.47
N LEU A 16 6.60 -2.34 7.45
CA LEU A 16 7.31 -3.55 7.04
C LEU A 16 7.70 -3.51 5.55
N HIS A 17 6.78 -3.07 4.70
CA HIS A 17 6.97 -2.87 3.27
C HIS A 17 8.17 -1.94 3.00
N ASP A 18 8.25 -0.83 3.72
CA ASP A 18 9.30 0.16 3.50
C ASP A 18 10.64 -0.30 4.07
N GLN A 19 10.68 -1.06 5.18
CA GLN A 19 11.92 -1.70 5.65
C GLN A 19 12.49 -2.70 4.63
N ILE A 20 11.61 -3.50 4.01
CA ILE A 20 12.01 -4.47 2.99
C ILE A 20 12.52 -3.72 1.75
N THR A 21 11.76 -2.76 1.25
CA THR A 21 12.12 -2.03 0.03
C THR A 21 13.34 -1.14 0.21
N TYR A 22 13.55 -0.56 1.39
CA TYR A 22 14.78 0.17 1.72
C TYR A 22 16.02 -0.72 1.66
N THR A 23 15.87 -2.00 1.99
CA THR A 23 16.96 -2.99 1.85
C THR A 23 17.24 -3.34 0.38
N ILE A 24 16.23 -3.25 -0.51
CA ILE A 24 16.39 -3.48 -1.94
C ILE A 24 17.02 -2.27 -2.64
N SER A 25 16.53 -1.05 -2.35
CA SER A 25 17.07 0.19 -2.90
C SER A 25 17.05 1.30 -1.84
N PRO A 26 18.19 1.54 -1.17
CA PRO A 26 18.33 2.69 -0.28
C PRO A 26 18.13 4.01 -1.03
N GLU A 27 18.57 4.08 -2.30
CA GLU A 27 18.47 5.27 -3.15
C GLU A 27 17.02 5.69 -3.43
N TYR A 28 16.08 4.75 -3.50
CA TYR A 28 14.65 5.08 -3.60
C TYR A 28 14.17 5.96 -2.44
N PHE A 29 14.75 5.76 -1.26
CA PHE A 29 14.40 6.56 -0.09
C PHE A 29 15.25 7.81 0.01
N THR A 30 16.58 7.68 -0.02
CA THR A 30 17.50 8.79 0.21
C THR A 30 17.50 9.83 -0.90
N ARG A 31 17.17 9.45 -2.13
CA ARG A 31 17.12 10.37 -3.28
C ARG A 31 15.73 10.88 -3.62
N MET A 32 14.68 10.29 -3.06
CA MET A 32 13.30 10.64 -3.41
C MET A 32 12.38 10.73 -2.18
N LYS A 33 12.12 9.63 -1.46
CA LYS A 33 11.12 9.64 -0.38
C LYS A 33 11.48 10.58 0.78
N PHE A 34 12.76 10.71 1.13
CA PHE A 34 13.18 11.56 2.25
C PHE A 34 12.85 13.03 1.95
N ASP A 35 13.07 13.49 0.71
CA ASP A 35 12.70 14.85 0.32
C ASP A 35 11.17 15.04 0.29
N GLN A 36 10.42 14.04 -0.20
CA GLN A 36 8.95 14.05 -0.21
C GLN A 36 8.34 14.16 1.19
N PHE A 37 9.01 13.56 2.19
CA PHE A 37 8.55 13.53 3.57
C PHE A 37 9.37 14.44 4.49
N ARG A 38 10.14 15.40 3.95
CA ARG A 38 11.04 16.25 4.74
C ARG A 38 10.36 16.95 5.92
N ALA A 39 9.07 17.29 5.79
CA ALA A 39 8.30 17.96 6.82
C ALA A 39 7.99 17.06 8.04
N ALA A 40 8.16 15.74 7.89
CA ALA A 40 8.02 14.73 8.92
C ALA A 40 9.38 14.17 9.36
N ASP A 41 10.51 14.74 8.93
CA ASP A 41 11.82 14.27 9.38
C ASP A 41 12.14 14.84 10.77
N PHE A 42 12.03 13.99 11.78
CA PHE A 42 12.40 14.32 13.17
C PHE A 42 13.91 14.20 13.44
N GLY A 43 14.74 13.93 12.44
CA GLY A 43 16.19 13.71 12.58
C GLY A 43 16.56 12.32 13.08
N PHE A 44 15.66 11.34 12.91
CA PHE A 44 15.93 9.96 13.31
C PHE A 44 16.89 9.25 12.33
N PRO A 45 17.56 8.16 12.75
CA PRO A 45 18.31 7.31 11.85
C PRO A 45 17.48 6.86 10.64
N PRO A 46 18.09 6.68 9.44
CA PRO A 46 17.35 6.43 8.19
C PRO A 46 16.31 5.32 8.27
N ARG A 47 16.61 4.20 8.95
CA ARG A 47 15.65 3.09 9.08
C ARG A 47 14.42 3.45 9.91
N ILE A 48 14.55 4.32 10.91
CA ILE A 48 13.39 4.78 11.68
C ILE A 48 12.56 5.72 10.82
N PHE A 49 13.20 6.64 10.08
CA PHE A 49 12.48 7.53 9.18
C PHE A 49 11.77 6.79 8.04
N VAL A 50 12.39 5.73 7.50
CA VAL A 50 11.74 4.80 6.54
C VAL A 50 10.48 4.16 7.15
N ALA A 51 10.51 3.75 8.42
CA ALA A 51 9.33 3.19 9.08
C ALA A 51 8.22 4.24 9.24
N GLU A 52 8.59 5.46 9.61
CA GLU A 52 7.68 6.60 9.70
C GLU A 52 7.02 6.91 8.35
N ILE A 53 7.82 7.02 7.28
CA ILE A 53 7.33 7.23 5.91
C ILE A 53 6.33 6.13 5.54
N GLY A 54 6.69 4.87 5.77
CA GLY A 54 5.83 3.73 5.48
C GLY A 54 4.50 3.80 6.22
N PHE A 55 4.52 4.15 7.50
CA PHE A 55 3.31 4.34 8.29
C PHE A 55 2.47 5.51 7.72
N LEU A 56 3.05 6.71 7.61
CA LEU A 56 2.38 7.94 7.16
C LEU A 56 1.79 7.81 5.75
N ALA A 57 2.46 7.06 4.87
CA ALA A 57 1.99 6.82 3.51
C ALA A 57 0.76 5.92 3.44
N THR A 58 0.45 5.11 4.47
CA THR A 58 -0.49 3.99 4.33
C THR A 58 -1.60 3.92 5.39
N TRP A 59 -1.40 4.39 6.62
CA TRP A 59 -2.38 4.23 7.71
C TRP A 59 -3.76 4.80 7.34
N TRP A 60 -3.80 5.96 6.70
CA TRP A 60 -5.04 6.64 6.36
C TRP A 60 -5.78 5.93 5.22
N VAL A 61 -5.06 5.24 4.32
CA VAL A 61 -5.65 4.42 3.27
C VAL A 61 -6.43 3.26 3.88
N GLY A 62 -5.82 2.56 4.85
CA GLY A 62 -6.48 1.48 5.58
C GLY A 62 -7.70 1.96 6.36
N LEU A 63 -7.59 3.13 7.00
CA LEU A 63 -8.70 3.77 7.71
C LEU A 63 -9.89 4.02 6.77
N ILE A 64 -9.66 4.71 5.66
CA ILE A 64 -10.70 5.10 4.71
C ILE A 64 -11.32 3.86 4.06
N ALA A 65 -10.49 2.93 3.57
CA ALA A 65 -10.93 1.72 2.89
C ALA A 65 -11.87 0.88 3.78
N THR A 66 -11.46 0.63 5.02
CA THR A 66 -12.25 -0.17 5.97
C THR A 66 -13.45 0.59 6.54
N TRP A 67 -13.38 1.93 6.65
CA TRP A 67 -14.54 2.76 6.97
C TRP A 67 -15.65 2.60 5.92
N PHE A 68 -15.33 2.74 4.63
CA PHE A 68 -16.31 2.53 3.56
C PHE A 68 -16.90 1.11 3.57
N LEU A 69 -16.04 0.10 3.66
CA LEU A 69 -16.46 -1.30 3.70
C LEU A 69 -17.37 -1.61 4.90
N ALA A 70 -17.03 -1.10 6.08
CA ALA A 70 -17.85 -1.28 7.28
C ALA A 70 -19.24 -0.63 7.12
N ARG A 71 -19.33 0.58 6.54
CA ARG A 71 -20.61 1.25 6.29
C ARG A 71 -21.52 0.47 5.36
N ILE A 72 -20.94 -0.17 4.35
CA ILE A 72 -21.70 -1.01 3.40
C ILE A 72 -22.13 -2.31 4.08
N ALA A 73 -21.23 -2.95 4.84
CA ALA A 73 -21.50 -4.20 5.52
C ALA A 73 -22.56 -4.07 6.61
N LEU A 74 -22.59 -2.96 7.36
CA LEU A 74 -23.61 -2.66 8.38
C LEU A 74 -25.04 -2.60 7.81
N ARG A 75 -25.21 -2.38 6.50
CA ARG A 75 -26.54 -2.40 5.86
C ARG A 75 -27.09 -3.82 5.66
N LYS A 76 -26.22 -4.84 5.78
CA LYS A 76 -26.55 -6.25 5.49
C LYS A 76 -26.39 -7.16 6.70
N PHE A 77 -25.47 -6.83 7.60
CA PHE A 77 -25.11 -7.65 8.76
C PHE A 77 -25.21 -6.83 10.04
N GLN A 78 -25.78 -7.42 11.09
CA GLN A 78 -25.84 -6.82 12.43
C GLN A 78 -24.42 -6.61 13.01
N PHE A 79 -23.51 -7.57 12.79
CA PHE A 79 -22.12 -7.51 13.29
C PHE A 79 -21.10 -7.87 12.19
N PRO A 80 -20.72 -6.93 11.31
CA PRO A 80 -19.92 -7.20 10.11
C PRO A 80 -18.40 -7.41 10.35
N TRP A 81 -17.99 -7.82 11.56
CA TRP A 81 -16.57 -7.89 11.92
C TRP A 81 -15.81 -8.90 11.07
N ARG A 82 -16.40 -10.08 10.84
CA ARG A 82 -15.74 -11.17 10.10
C ARG A 82 -15.59 -10.80 8.64
N GLU A 83 -16.62 -10.20 8.07
CA GLU A 83 -16.73 -9.76 6.68
C GLU A 83 -15.69 -8.68 6.39
N VAL A 84 -15.62 -7.65 7.22
CA VAL A 84 -14.65 -6.55 7.05
C VAL A 84 -13.22 -7.04 7.26
N ARG A 85 -12.97 -7.94 8.22
CA ARG A 85 -11.64 -8.54 8.42
C ARG A 85 -11.21 -9.39 7.22
N ASN A 86 -12.12 -10.20 6.66
CA ASN A 86 -11.83 -11.00 5.48
C ASN A 86 -11.56 -10.12 4.24
N ALA A 87 -12.33 -9.03 4.09
CA ALA A 87 -12.07 -8.03 3.06
C ALA A 87 -10.70 -7.36 3.23
N LEU A 88 -10.32 -6.98 4.45
CA LEU A 88 -9.00 -6.43 4.73
C LEU A 88 -7.88 -7.43 4.42
N ALA A 89 -8.04 -8.70 4.78
CA ALA A 89 -7.10 -9.76 4.43
C ALA A 89 -6.97 -9.93 2.91
N LEU A 90 -8.09 -9.92 2.19
CA LEU A 90 -8.10 -9.99 0.71
C LEU A 90 -7.34 -8.82 0.09
N ILE A 91 -7.55 -7.59 0.59
CA ILE A 91 -6.83 -6.40 0.15
C ILE A 91 -5.32 -6.60 0.32
N VAL A 92 -4.88 -7.00 1.52
CA VAL A 92 -3.45 -7.22 1.80
C VAL A 92 -2.84 -8.30 0.90
N VAL A 93 -3.54 -9.42 0.69
CA VAL A 93 -3.05 -10.49 -0.20
C VAL A 93 -2.87 -9.99 -1.63
N ILE A 94 -3.87 -9.27 -2.17
CA ILE A 94 -3.79 -8.73 -3.53
C ILE A 94 -2.68 -7.67 -3.62
N THR A 95 -2.55 -6.78 -2.64
CA THR A 95 -1.46 -5.80 -2.55
C THR A 95 -0.09 -6.45 -2.57
N ILE A 96 0.13 -7.51 -1.79
CA ILE A 96 1.40 -8.24 -1.78
C ILE A 96 1.66 -8.90 -3.14
N ALA A 97 0.65 -9.54 -3.72
CA ALA A 97 0.78 -10.21 -5.02
C ALA A 97 1.15 -9.22 -6.14
N THR A 98 0.44 -8.09 -6.24
CA THR A 98 0.72 -7.07 -7.26
C THR A 98 2.02 -6.32 -6.99
N GLY A 99 2.38 -6.07 -5.73
CA GLY A 99 3.69 -5.52 -5.37
C GLY A 99 4.84 -6.46 -5.77
N THR A 100 4.64 -7.78 -5.60
CA THR A 100 5.60 -8.80 -6.06
C THR A 100 5.72 -8.82 -7.58
N CYS A 101 4.60 -8.71 -8.31
CA CYS A 101 4.65 -8.49 -9.77
C CYS A 101 5.41 -7.20 -10.12
N GLY A 102 5.21 -6.13 -9.35
CA GLY A 102 5.94 -4.87 -9.48
C GLY A 102 7.45 -5.01 -9.31
N TYR A 103 7.92 -5.87 -8.40
CA TYR A 103 9.35 -6.19 -8.25
C TYR A 103 9.92 -6.85 -9.52
N ILE A 104 9.19 -7.81 -10.08
CA ILE A 104 9.62 -8.59 -11.25
C ILE A 104 9.61 -7.73 -12.52
N PHE A 105 8.51 -7.03 -12.77
CA PHE A 105 8.28 -6.31 -14.03
C PHE A 105 8.66 -4.82 -13.97
N GLY A 106 8.94 -4.27 -12.79
CA GLY A 106 9.29 -2.85 -12.58
C GLY A 106 10.40 -2.35 -13.50
N PRO A 107 11.58 -2.99 -13.55
CA PRO A 107 12.66 -2.60 -14.46
C PRO A 107 12.23 -2.56 -15.92
N LEU A 108 11.53 -3.61 -16.40
CA LEU A 108 11.05 -3.70 -17.77
C LEU A 108 10.04 -2.60 -18.12
N LEU A 109 9.13 -2.29 -17.19
CA LEU A 109 8.03 -1.35 -17.42
C LEU A 109 8.42 0.11 -17.26
N LEU A 110 9.50 0.40 -16.52
CA LEU A 110 9.90 1.75 -16.15
C LEU A 110 11.16 2.23 -16.89
N SER A 111 12.12 1.35 -17.18
CA SER A 111 13.41 1.77 -17.78
C SER A 111 13.28 2.41 -19.16
N GLY A 112 12.24 2.05 -19.93
CA GLY A 112 11.98 2.58 -21.26
C GLY A 112 10.95 3.70 -21.31
N ARG A 113 10.40 4.14 -20.15
CA ARG A 113 9.41 5.22 -20.12
C ARG A 113 10.11 6.57 -20.19
N ALA A 114 9.60 7.46 -21.04
CA ALA A 114 10.08 8.83 -21.14
C ALA A 114 10.06 9.53 -19.77
N GLY A 115 11.10 10.29 -19.44
CA GLY A 115 11.25 10.99 -18.16
C GLY A 115 11.93 10.20 -17.04
N TRP A 116 11.95 8.86 -17.09
CA TRP A 116 12.55 8.06 -16.01
C TRP A 116 14.07 8.17 -15.99
N SER A 117 14.71 7.99 -17.14
CA SER A 117 16.17 8.06 -17.23
C SER A 117 16.69 9.43 -16.84
N GLU A 118 16.06 10.52 -17.30
CA GLU A 118 16.47 11.88 -16.90
C GLU A 118 16.26 12.11 -15.40
N ALA A 119 15.11 11.70 -14.84
CA ALA A 119 14.81 11.88 -13.42
C ALA A 119 15.78 11.11 -12.51
N LEU A 120 16.17 9.88 -12.87
CA LEU A 120 17.16 9.11 -12.11
C LEU A 120 18.53 9.79 -12.10
N VAL A 121 18.95 10.36 -13.22
CA VAL A 121 20.20 11.13 -13.32
C VAL A 121 20.13 12.40 -12.48
N GLU A 122 19.03 13.16 -12.57
CA GLU A 122 18.82 14.38 -11.77
C GLU A 122 18.84 14.11 -10.27
N MET A 123 18.21 13.01 -9.84
CA MET A 123 18.22 12.54 -8.45
C MET A 123 19.58 11.96 -8.01
N GLY A 124 20.53 11.75 -8.93
CA GLY A 124 21.82 11.13 -8.63
C GLY A 124 21.70 9.66 -8.21
N VAL A 125 20.75 8.93 -8.80
CA VAL A 125 20.57 7.48 -8.61
C VAL A 125 21.63 6.75 -9.42
N THR A 126 22.35 5.83 -8.77
CA THR A 126 23.42 5.05 -9.40
C THR A 126 23.00 3.62 -9.72
N ASP A 127 22.06 3.04 -8.95
CA ASP A 127 21.46 1.73 -9.24
C ASP A 127 20.01 1.88 -9.72
N ALA A 128 19.89 2.21 -11.01
CA ALA A 128 18.60 2.36 -11.67
C ALA A 128 17.75 1.08 -11.63
N THR A 129 18.37 -0.11 -11.64
CA THR A 129 17.62 -1.37 -11.62
C THR A 129 16.96 -1.58 -10.27
N ALA A 130 17.71 -1.43 -9.17
CA ALA A 130 17.15 -1.52 -7.84
C ALA A 130 16.08 -0.46 -7.59
N PHE A 131 16.31 0.78 -8.05
CA PHE A 131 15.34 1.85 -7.96
C PHE A 131 14.03 1.50 -8.69
N HIS A 132 14.11 1.04 -9.95
CA HIS A 132 12.93 0.63 -10.71
C HIS A 132 12.18 -0.56 -10.09
N ARG A 133 12.89 -1.51 -9.45
CA ARG A 133 12.24 -2.60 -8.71
C ARG A 133 11.41 -2.05 -7.55
N VAL A 134 11.98 -1.16 -6.74
CA VAL A 134 11.25 -0.56 -5.61
C VAL A 134 10.12 0.35 -6.07
N ALA A 135 10.33 1.16 -7.11
CA ALA A 135 9.29 1.97 -7.72
C ALA A 135 8.13 1.10 -8.24
N GLY A 136 8.47 -0.01 -8.91
CA GLY A 136 7.52 -1.02 -9.39
C GLY A 136 6.74 -1.67 -8.25
N ILE A 137 7.42 -2.05 -7.16
CA ILE A 137 6.77 -2.58 -5.95
C ILE A 137 5.73 -1.59 -5.42
N HIS A 138 6.11 -0.32 -5.23
CA HIS A 138 5.19 0.69 -4.69
C HIS A 138 3.98 0.91 -5.61
N LEU A 139 4.21 1.08 -6.92
CA LEU A 139 3.13 1.24 -7.89
C LEU A 139 2.19 0.01 -7.92
N GLY A 140 2.78 -1.20 -7.90
CA GLY A 140 2.05 -2.45 -7.83
C GLY A 140 1.22 -2.58 -6.55
N SER A 141 1.79 -2.25 -5.39
CA SER A 141 1.12 -2.27 -4.09
C SER A 141 -0.08 -1.30 -4.06
N TYR A 142 0.07 -0.07 -4.59
CA TYR A 142 -1.05 0.88 -4.70
C TYR A 142 -2.17 0.36 -5.61
N ALA A 143 -1.81 -0.15 -6.78
CA ALA A 143 -2.79 -0.74 -7.71
C ALA A 143 -3.51 -1.95 -7.10
N GLY A 144 -2.78 -2.80 -6.37
CA GLY A 144 -3.33 -3.96 -5.68
C GLY A 144 -4.24 -3.60 -4.52
N ALA A 145 -3.91 -2.57 -3.75
CA ALA A 145 -4.76 -2.11 -2.65
C ALA A 145 -6.13 -1.63 -3.19
N LEU A 146 -6.11 -0.86 -4.30
CA LEU A 146 -7.33 -0.43 -4.96
C LEU A 146 -8.12 -1.61 -5.55
N LEU A 147 -7.44 -2.52 -6.26
CA LEU A 147 -8.07 -3.70 -6.85
C LEU A 147 -8.71 -4.59 -5.78
N GLY A 148 -7.98 -4.87 -4.70
CA GLY A 148 -8.48 -5.68 -3.59
C GLY A 148 -9.67 -5.03 -2.90
N TRP A 149 -9.67 -3.70 -2.78
CA TRP A 149 -10.81 -2.97 -2.22
C TRP A 149 -12.04 -3.08 -3.13
N LEU A 150 -11.87 -2.95 -4.45
CA LEU A 150 -12.95 -3.16 -5.43
C LEU A 150 -13.48 -4.59 -5.36
N CYS A 151 -12.60 -5.60 -5.34
CA CYS A 151 -13.00 -7.01 -5.20
C CYS A 151 -13.81 -7.25 -3.91
N ALA A 152 -13.35 -6.70 -2.78
CA ALA A 152 -14.07 -6.78 -1.51
C ALA A 152 -15.44 -6.09 -1.58
N LEU A 153 -15.50 -4.89 -2.17
CA LEU A 153 -16.73 -4.15 -2.37
C LEU A 153 -17.75 -4.97 -3.19
N PHE A 154 -17.32 -5.54 -4.32
CA PHE A 154 -18.19 -6.38 -5.15
C PHE A 154 -18.69 -7.63 -4.40
N SER A 155 -17.86 -8.23 -3.54
CA SER A 155 -18.27 -9.37 -2.71
C SER A 155 -19.41 -9.01 -1.75
N PHE A 156 -19.37 -7.82 -1.15
CA PHE A 156 -20.43 -7.34 -0.27
C PHE A 156 -21.71 -7.02 -1.03
N VAL A 157 -21.61 -6.44 -2.22
CA VAL A 157 -22.79 -6.16 -3.05
C VAL A 157 -23.51 -7.45 -3.47
N LYS A 158 -22.76 -8.49 -3.87
CA LYS A 158 -23.32 -9.78 -4.31
C LYS A 158 -23.91 -10.64 -3.19
N THR A 159 -23.46 -10.47 -1.94
CA THR A 159 -23.98 -11.27 -0.82
C THR A 159 -25.44 -10.90 -0.52
N LYS A 160 -26.36 -11.88 -0.51
CA LYS A 160 -27.78 -11.65 -0.19
C LYS A 160 -27.94 -11.18 1.26
N SER A 161 -28.93 -10.32 1.51
CA SER A 161 -29.20 -9.80 2.86
C SER A 161 -29.65 -10.94 3.78
N ALA A 162 -29.10 -11.00 5.00
CA ALA A 162 -29.55 -11.94 6.02
C ALA A 162 -30.93 -11.56 6.59
N HIS A 163 -31.44 -10.34 6.35
CA HIS A 163 -32.75 -9.86 6.83
C HIS A 163 -33.95 -10.33 5.98
N GLY A 164 -33.79 -11.33 5.12
CA GLY A 164 -34.87 -11.86 4.28
C GLY A 164 -35.09 -13.36 4.42
N ALA A 165 -34.58 -13.97 5.49
CA ALA A 165 -34.74 -15.38 5.81
C ALA A 165 -35.42 -15.52 7.16
N ASP A 166 -36.64 -14.99 7.28
CA ASP A 166 -37.63 -15.30 8.31
C ASP A 166 -39.02 -15.33 7.64
#